data_AF-A0A2E6BJ99-F1
#
_entry.id   AF-A0A2E6BJ99-F1
#
_cell.length_a   1.000
_cell.length_b   1.000
_cell.length_c   1.000
_cell.angle_alpha   90.00
_cell.angle_beta   90.00
_cell.angle_gamma   90.00
#
_symmetry.space_group_name_H-M   'P 1'
#
loop_
_entity.id
_entity.type
_entity.pdbx_description
1 polymer ?
#
loop_
_entity_poly.entity_id
_entity_poly.type
_entity_poly.pdbx_seq_one_letter_code
_entity_poly.pdbx_strand_id
1 'polypeptide(L)'
;MEKERFGFTIFISACFHVIVIAGVGFSFLSERPSTPAIEITLAQFQSEQAPEQADFIAQANQEGSGSLEDTAPPATPFESPIYDESIQQVQPIPTPAPAAQRREDVRVVTSTDAEQQQSQQLESRDEQDSRLLSEDS
;
A
#
# COMPACT_ATOMS: atom_id res chain seq x y z
N MET A 1 -14.79 34.82 54.93
CA MET A 1 -14.68 33.35 54.90
C MET A 1 -15.13 32.73 53.59
N GLU A 2 -16.20 33.21 52.94
CA GLU A 2 -16.74 32.58 51.72
C GLU A 2 -15.79 32.63 50.50
N LYS A 3 -15.10 33.76 50.30
CA LYS A 3 -14.11 33.94 49.22
C LYS A 3 -12.92 32.97 49.31
N GLU A 4 -12.45 32.70 50.53
CA GLU A 4 -11.37 31.73 50.80
C GLU A 4 -11.80 30.30 50.49
N ARG A 5 -13.05 29.93 50.80
CA ARG A 5 -13.61 28.60 50.53
C ARG A 5 -13.84 28.38 49.04
N PHE A 6 -14.29 29.42 48.33
CA PHE A 6 -14.47 29.37 46.87
C PHE A 6 -13.13 29.21 46.15
N GLY A 7 -12.12 30.01 46.50
CA GLY A 7 -10.77 29.90 45.93
C GLY A 7 -10.13 28.53 46.20
N PHE A 8 -10.26 28.02 47.44
CA PHE A 8 -9.76 26.70 47.80
C PHE A 8 -10.43 25.57 47.01
N THR A 9 -11.73 25.66 46.75
CA THR A 9 -12.47 24.64 45.97
C THR A 9 -12.05 24.66 44.50
N ILE A 10 -11.86 25.85 43.91
CA ILE A 10 -11.35 25.97 42.54
C ILE A 10 -9.92 25.43 42.43
N PHE A 11 -9.07 25.68 43.43
CA PHE A 11 -7.72 25.13 43.48
C PHE A 11 -7.73 23.60 43.54
N ILE A 12 -8.51 23.01 44.46
CA ILE A 12 -8.66 21.55 44.57
C ILE A 12 -9.22 20.96 43.28
N SER A 13 -10.21 21.61 42.66
CA SER A 13 -10.76 21.19 41.37
C SER A 13 -9.67 21.19 40.29
N ALA A 14 -8.89 22.26 40.16
CA ALA A 14 -7.80 22.34 39.19
C ALA A 14 -6.74 21.24 39.43
N CYS A 15 -6.33 21.02 40.68
CA CYS A 15 -5.41 19.94 41.04
C CYS A 15 -5.97 18.56 40.66
N PHE A 16 -7.26 18.31 40.92
CA PHE A 16 -7.91 17.06 40.53
C PHE A 16 -7.87 16.84 39.01
N HIS A 17 -8.19 17.86 38.22
CA HIS A 17 -8.12 17.76 36.76
C HIS A 17 -6.70 17.46 36.27
N VAL A 18 -5.67 18.10 36.85
CA VAL A 18 -4.27 17.82 36.51
C VAL A 18 -3.90 16.37 36.83
N ILE A 19 -4.32 15.85 37.99
CA ILE A 19 -4.08 14.44 38.37
C ILE A 19 -4.77 13.48 37.39
N VAL A 20 -6.01 13.76 36.99
CA VAL A 20 -6.75 12.93 36.02
C VAL A 20 -6.08 12.97 34.65
N ILE A 21 -5.69 14.16 34.15
CA ILE A 21 -5.02 14.30 32.86
C ILE A 21 -3.64 13.63 32.87
N ALA A 22 -2.88 13.74 33.96
CA ALA A 22 -1.56 13.12 34.07
C ALA A 22 -1.62 11.60 34.34
N GLY A 23 -2.64 11.12 35.05
CA GLY A 23 -2.82 9.72 35.39
C GLY A 23 -3.54 8.89 34.32
N VAL A 24 -4.44 9.50 33.54
CA VAL A 24 -5.17 8.86 32.44
C VAL A 24 -4.54 9.18 31.09
N GLY A 25 -3.91 10.36 30.95
CA GLY A 25 -3.20 10.76 29.74
C GLY A 25 -1.91 9.96 29.57
N PHE A 26 -1.62 9.60 28.33
CA PHE A 26 -0.43 8.89 27.84
C PHE A 26 -0.46 7.35 27.87
N SER A 27 -1.31 6.69 28.67
CA SER A 27 -1.48 5.23 28.54
C SER A 27 -2.28 4.81 27.30
N PHE A 28 -3.10 5.70 26.75
CA PHE A 28 -3.90 5.42 25.54
C PHE A 28 -3.19 5.73 24.22
N LEU A 29 -2.01 6.36 24.32
CA LEU A 29 -1.11 6.54 23.17
C LEU A 29 0.00 5.50 23.17
N SER A 30 -0.19 4.37 23.86
CA SER A 30 0.65 3.20 23.71
C SER A 30 0.62 2.72 22.26
N GLU A 31 1.77 2.21 21.83
CA GLU A 31 2.18 1.99 20.45
C GLU A 31 1.02 1.56 19.55
N ARG A 32 0.83 2.26 18.43
CA ARG A 32 0.21 1.57 17.29
C ARG A 32 1.07 0.34 17.04
N PRO A 33 0.50 -0.87 17.01
CA PRO A 33 1.28 -2.05 16.66
C PRO A 33 1.95 -1.73 15.32
N SER A 34 3.28 -1.72 15.32
CA SER A 34 4.03 -1.59 14.08
C SER A 34 3.59 -2.75 13.21
N THR A 35 2.99 -2.47 12.05
CA THR A 35 2.66 -3.54 11.11
C THR A 35 3.95 -4.30 10.81
N PRO A 36 3.95 -5.64 10.85
CA PRO A 36 5.12 -6.43 10.51
C PRO A 36 5.68 -5.95 9.17
N ALA A 37 6.97 -5.61 9.13
CA ALA A 37 7.65 -5.30 7.88
C ALA A 37 7.69 -6.59 7.04
N ILE A 38 7.22 -6.51 5.80
CA ILE A 38 7.34 -7.61 4.85
C ILE A 38 8.65 -7.41 4.10
N GLU A 39 9.51 -8.42 4.16
CA GLU A 39 10.68 -8.50 3.30
C GLU A 39 10.27 -9.12 1.96
N ILE A 40 10.63 -8.44 0.87
CA ILE A 40 10.42 -8.94 -0.49
C ILE A 40 11.79 -9.14 -1.11
N THR A 41 12.17 -10.39 -1.36
CA THR A 41 13.40 -10.72 -2.06
C THR A 41 13.24 -10.42 -3.55
N LEU A 42 14.21 -9.72 -4.13
CA LEU A 42 14.20 -9.46 -5.57
C LEU A 42 14.65 -10.73 -6.31
N ALA A 43 13.73 -11.31 -7.09
CA ALA A 43 14.05 -12.43 -7.95
C ALA A 43 14.93 -11.95 -9.11
N GLN A 44 16.19 -12.36 -9.13
CA GLN A 44 17.14 -12.05 -10.21
C GLN A 44 16.74 -12.75 -11.52
N PHE A 45 16.09 -13.91 -11.41
CA PHE A 45 15.59 -14.72 -12.51
C PHE A 45 14.19 -15.23 -12.17
N GLN A 46 13.31 -15.26 -13.17
CA GLN A 46 11.94 -15.76 -13.05
C GLN A 46 11.84 -17.20 -13.56
N SER A 47 11.10 -18.05 -12.85
CA SER A 47 10.70 -19.38 -13.30
C SER A 47 9.28 -19.35 -13.86
N GLU A 48 9.02 -20.13 -14.91
CA GLU A 48 7.67 -20.31 -15.43
C GLU A 48 6.81 -21.17 -14.49
N GLN A 49 7.43 -22.08 -13.74
CA GLN A 49 6.76 -22.95 -12.79
C GLN A 49 6.79 -22.32 -11.40
N ALA A 50 5.67 -22.37 -10.69
CA ALA A 50 5.60 -21.95 -9.31
C ALA A 50 6.31 -22.99 -8.41
N PRO A 51 7.11 -22.55 -7.42
CA PRO A 51 7.73 -23.47 -6.48
C PRO A 51 6.66 -24.17 -5.64
N GLU A 52 6.89 -25.44 -5.31
CA GLU A 52 5.96 -26.22 -4.46
C GLU A 52 5.85 -25.63 -3.05
N GLN A 53 6.97 -25.08 -2.54
CA GLN A 53 7.08 -24.42 -1.24
C GLN A 53 7.90 -23.13 -1.41
N ALA A 54 7.37 -22.01 -0.93
CA ALA A 54 8.01 -20.71 -0.99
C ALA A 54 8.27 -20.18 0.42
N ASP A 55 9.53 -20.06 0.80
CA ASP A 55 9.93 -19.55 2.12
C ASP A 55 9.97 -18.01 2.20
N PHE A 56 10.09 -17.34 1.04
CA PHE A 56 10.19 -15.89 0.93
C PHE A 56 9.18 -15.33 -0.07
N ILE A 57 8.69 -14.12 0.21
CA ILE A 57 7.86 -13.36 -0.73
C ILE A 57 8.76 -12.68 -1.76
N ALA A 58 8.42 -12.80 -3.04
CA ALA A 58 9.17 -12.21 -4.14
C ALA A 58 8.23 -11.67 -5.22
N GLN A 59 8.78 -10.86 -6.14
CA GLN A 59 8.01 -10.27 -7.25
C GLN A 59 7.64 -11.29 -8.33
N ALA A 60 8.37 -12.40 -8.43
CA ALA A 60 8.19 -13.45 -9.41
C ALA A 60 8.50 -14.82 -8.80
N ASN A 61 8.00 -15.89 -9.43
CA ASN A 61 8.36 -17.25 -9.07
C ASN A 61 9.88 -17.43 -9.26
N GLN A 62 10.54 -17.98 -8.24
CA GLN A 62 11.96 -18.28 -8.30
C GLN A 62 12.21 -19.65 -7.71
N GLU A 63 12.90 -20.50 -8.48
CA GLU A 63 13.36 -21.79 -8.02
C GLU A 63 14.88 -21.70 -7.82
N GLY A 64 15.34 -22.01 -6.60
CA GLY A 64 16.76 -21.97 -6.26
C GLY A 64 17.48 -23.20 -6.81
N SER A 65 18.71 -23.00 -7.31
CA SER A 65 19.61 -24.11 -7.68
C SER A 65 20.49 -24.60 -6.52
N GLY A 66 20.25 -24.10 -5.31
CA GLY A 66 21.02 -24.43 -4.12
C GLY A 66 20.86 -25.89 -3.69
N SER A 67 21.88 -26.44 -3.05
CA SER A 67 21.90 -27.82 -2.54
C SER A 67 21.89 -27.89 -1.01
N LEU A 68 21.49 -26.79 -0.36
CA LEU A 68 21.37 -26.72 1.09
C LEU A 68 20.06 -27.39 1.51
N GLU A 69 20.13 -28.20 2.57
CA GLU A 69 18.96 -28.85 3.15
C GLU A 69 18.03 -27.82 3.83
N ASP A 70 18.63 -26.78 4.42
CA ASP A 70 17.94 -25.69 5.09
C ASP A 70 17.84 -24.45 4.21
N THR A 71 16.73 -23.73 4.34
CA THR A 71 16.48 -22.46 3.65
C THR A 71 17.53 -21.40 4.03
N ALA A 72 18.14 -20.77 3.02
CA ALA A 72 19.09 -19.69 3.19
C ALA A 72 18.79 -18.52 2.22
N PRO A 73 19.08 -17.27 2.61
CA PRO A 73 18.96 -16.13 1.70
C PRO A 73 19.93 -16.24 0.52
N PRO A 74 19.64 -15.59 -0.62
CA PRO A 74 20.54 -15.59 -1.77
C PRO A 74 21.95 -15.10 -1.39
N ALA A 75 22.96 -15.86 -1.80
CA ALA A 75 24.37 -15.52 -1.58
C ALA A 75 25.13 -15.55 -2.91
N THR A 76 26.27 -14.84 -2.95
CA THR A 76 27.18 -14.85 -4.10
C THR A 76 28.38 -15.75 -3.79
N PRO A 77 28.98 -16.41 -4.80
CA PRO A 77 30.19 -17.21 -4.58
C PRO A 77 31.46 -16.33 -4.45
N PHE A 78 31.32 -15.00 -4.52
CA PHE A 78 32.42 -14.06 -4.49
C PHE A 78 32.33 -13.20 -3.23
N GLU A 79 33.46 -13.09 -2.54
CA GLU A 79 33.60 -12.27 -1.34
C GLU A 79 33.54 -10.78 -1.71
N SER A 80 32.67 -10.04 -1.02
CA SER A 80 32.55 -8.59 -1.20
C SER A 80 33.78 -7.90 -0.58
N PRO A 81 34.39 -6.89 -1.24
CA PRO A 81 35.45 -6.09 -0.66
C PRO A 81 34.99 -5.25 0.55
N ILE A 82 33.67 -5.15 0.77
CA ILE A 82 33.06 -4.58 1.99
C ILE A 82 32.32 -5.71 2.73
N TYR A 83 32.80 -6.01 3.93
CA TYR A 83 32.13 -6.88 4.90
C TYR A 83 31.17 -6.05 5.75
N ASP A 84 29.88 -6.29 5.62
CA ASP A 84 28.91 -5.90 6.64
C ASP A 84 27.87 -7.02 6.77
N GLU A 85 28.05 -7.90 7.76
CA GLU A 85 27.04 -8.90 8.15
C GLU A 85 25.96 -8.30 9.07
N SER A 86 26.11 -7.03 9.48
CA SER A 86 25.17 -6.40 10.40
C SER A 86 24.00 -5.77 9.64
N ILE A 87 22.78 -6.25 9.92
CA ILE A 87 21.57 -5.59 9.46
C ILE A 87 21.47 -4.22 10.14
N GLN A 88 21.84 -3.16 9.42
CA GLN A 88 21.71 -1.80 9.94
C GLN A 88 20.22 -1.45 10.08
N GLN A 89 19.80 -1.08 11.29
CA GLN A 89 18.47 -0.53 11.50
C GLN A 89 18.36 0.81 10.79
N VAL A 90 17.80 0.79 9.58
CA VAL A 90 17.40 2.00 8.86
C VAL A 90 16.06 2.48 9.41
N GLN A 91 15.87 3.80 9.44
CA GLN A 91 14.55 4.34 9.75
C GLN A 91 13.55 3.82 8.70
N PRO A 92 12.36 3.33 9.11
CA PRO A 92 11.34 2.89 8.17
C PRO A 92 11.03 4.02 7.20
N ILE A 93 11.14 3.74 5.90
CA ILE A 93 10.70 4.68 4.87
C ILE A 93 9.19 4.89 5.12
N PRO A 94 8.73 6.13 5.31
CA PRO A 94 7.31 6.39 5.57
C PRO A 94 6.47 5.83 4.42
N THR A 95 5.52 4.96 4.75
CA THR A 95 4.58 4.41 3.77
C THR A 95 3.81 5.56 3.12
N PRO A 96 3.78 5.67 1.78
CA PRO A 96 2.95 6.65 1.10
C PRO A 96 1.50 6.49 1.58
N ALA A 97 0.83 7.61 1.89
CA ALA A 97 -0.60 7.59 2.17
C ALA A 97 -1.33 6.91 0.99
N PRO A 98 -2.38 6.09 1.24
CA PRO A 98 -3.15 5.50 0.16
C PRO A 98 -3.57 6.62 -0.80
N ALA A 99 -3.14 6.54 -2.05
CA ALA A 99 -3.66 7.41 -3.07
C ALA A 99 -5.18 7.27 -3.05
N ALA A 100 -5.90 8.38 -2.91
CA ALA A 100 -7.36 8.36 -2.99
C ALA A 100 -7.73 7.58 -4.25
N GLN A 101 -8.39 6.44 -4.09
CA GLN A 101 -8.84 5.63 -5.21
C GLN A 101 -9.68 6.56 -6.08
N ARG A 102 -9.12 6.98 -7.22
CA ARG A 102 -9.89 7.59 -8.28
C ARG A 102 -10.91 6.51 -8.62
N ARG A 103 -12.17 6.75 -8.28
CA ARG A 103 -13.26 5.91 -8.75
C ARG A 103 -13.20 6.04 -10.27
N GLU A 104 -12.59 5.06 -10.92
CA GLU A 104 -12.83 4.81 -12.33
C GLU A 104 -14.35 4.64 -12.40
N ASP A 105 -15.02 5.59 -13.03
CA ASP A 105 -16.44 5.50 -13.35
C ASP A 105 -16.55 4.35 -14.36
N VAL A 106 -16.64 3.12 -13.83
CA VAL A 106 -16.90 1.94 -14.64
C VAL A 106 -18.31 2.10 -15.15
N ARG A 107 -18.41 2.74 -16.32
CA ARG A 107 -19.65 2.82 -17.09
C ARG A 107 -19.99 1.38 -17.49
N VAL A 108 -20.88 0.77 -16.71
CA VAL A 108 -21.44 -0.55 -16.99
C VAL A 108 -22.30 -0.41 -18.25
N VAL A 109 -21.79 -0.88 -19.38
CA VAL A 109 -22.57 -0.95 -20.62
C VAL A 109 -23.48 -2.17 -20.49
N THR A 110 -24.78 -1.94 -20.32
CA THR A 110 -25.78 -3.00 -20.35
C THR A 110 -26.12 -3.34 -21.81
N SER A 111 -26.62 -4.55 -22.07
CA SER A 111 -26.84 -5.05 -23.44
C SER A 111 -27.65 -4.10 -24.33
N THR A 112 -28.58 -3.35 -23.74
CA THR A 112 -29.41 -2.36 -24.47
C THR A 112 -28.64 -1.10 -24.85
N ASP A 113 -27.69 -0.66 -24.03
CA ASP A 113 -26.85 0.51 -24.33
C ASP A 113 -25.76 0.19 -25.35
N ALA A 114 -25.24 -1.05 -25.35
CA ALA A 114 -24.24 -1.50 -26.32
C ALA A 114 -24.77 -1.47 -27.76
N GLU A 115 -26.01 -1.94 -27.97
CA GLU A 115 -26.67 -1.94 -29.28
C GLU A 115 -26.93 -0.50 -29.78
N GLN A 116 -27.34 0.40 -28.89
CA GLN A 116 -27.59 1.79 -29.24
C GLN A 116 -26.29 2.53 -29.61
N GLN A 117 -25.20 2.24 -28.92
CA GLN A 117 -23.89 2.86 -29.18
C GLN A 117 -23.24 2.30 -30.46
N GLN A 118 -23.43 1.01 -30.75
CA GLN A 118 -22.99 0.39 -32.00
C GLN A 118 -23.76 0.95 -33.21
N SER A 119 -25.07 1.16 -33.07
CA SER A 119 -25.91 1.75 -34.12
C SER A 119 -25.48 3.19 -34.47
N GLN A 120 -25.23 4.02 -33.45
CA GLN A 120 -24.71 5.38 -33.65
C GLN A 120 -23.32 5.39 -34.29
N GLN A 121 -22.46 4.44 -33.93
CA GLN A 121 -21.12 4.34 -34.51
C GLN A 121 -21.18 3.90 -35.98
N LEU A 122 -22.09 3.01 -36.34
CA LEU A 122 -22.33 2.58 -37.72
C LEU A 122 -22.88 3.73 -38.58
N GLU A 123 -23.89 4.46 -38.09
CA GLU A 123 -24.42 5.66 -38.76
C GLU A 123 -23.34 6.73 -38.97
N SER A 124 -22.51 7.00 -37.95
CA SER A 124 -21.42 7.99 -38.06
C SER A 124 -20.32 7.59 -39.06
N ARG A 125 -20.15 6.28 -39.29
CA ARG A 125 -19.18 5.72 -40.24
C ARG A 125 -19.72 5.78 -41.66
N ASP A 126 -21.00 5.47 -41.85
CA ASP A 126 -21.66 5.55 -43.16
C ASP A 126 -21.78 7.02 -43.64
N GLU A 127 -22.02 7.97 -42.72
CA GLU A 127 -21.99 9.41 -43.04
C GLU A 127 -20.59 9.93 -43.41
N GLN A 128 -19.53 9.40 -42.78
CA GLN A 128 -18.16 9.74 -43.13
C GLN A 128 -17.76 9.17 -44.49
N ASP A 129 -18.10 7.91 -44.76
CA ASP A 129 -17.79 7.27 -46.03
C ASP A 129 -18.53 7.97 -47.19
N SER A 130 -19.80 8.33 -46.99
CA SER A 130 -20.56 9.09 -47.99
C SER A 130 -20.00 10.48 -48.26
N ARG A 131 -19.38 11.16 -47.28
CA ARG A 131 -18.72 12.45 -47.52
C ARG A 131 -17.44 12.28 -48.34
N LEU A 132 -16.63 11.27 -48.02
CA LEU A 132 -15.37 11.00 -48.71
C LEU A 132 -15.59 10.63 -50.19
N LEU A 133 -16.67 9.91 -50.53
CA LEU A 133 -17.02 9.63 -51.92
C LEU A 133 -17.55 10.87 -52.69
N SER A 134 -18.11 11.86 -51.99
CA SER A 134 -18.62 13.09 -52.62
C SER A 134 -17.56 14.17 -52.85
N GLU A 135 -16.39 14.05 -52.22
CA GLU A 135 -15.25 14.97 -52.40
C GLU A 135 -14.30 14.55 -53.55
N ASP A 136 -14.45 13.35 -54.10
CA ASP A 136 -13.62 12.78 -55.18
C ASP A 136 -14.35 12.70 -56.54
N SER A 137 -15.41 13.49 -56.76
CA SER A 137 -16.17 13.57 -58.03
C SER A 137 -16.32 14.99 -58.55
#